data_AF-A0A2L0EXC1-F1
#
_entry.id   AF-A0A2L0EXC1-F1
#
_cell.length_a   1.000
_cell.length_b   1.000
_cell.length_c   1.000
_cell.angle_alpha   90.00
_cell.angle_beta   90.00
_cell.angle_gamma   90.00
#
_symmetry.space_group_name_H-M   'P 1'
#
loop_
_entity.id
_entity.type
_entity.pdbx_description
1 polymer ?
#
loop_
_entity_poly.entity_id
_entity_poly.type
_entity_poly.pdbx_seq_one_letter_code
_entity_poly.pdbx_strand_id
1 'polypeptide(L)'
;MRRCFSLLLTLLSVPLSGLGLAAGCGHTVIVDDPSADGGGGGQAGAPPDPSGGGGADAGTKPLDEYVDPGCPDAPPPITDFQCDPYNQASGFCAPGEGCFIFVQYPDEPCGQEIYGAFCAPAGSGGQGDPCGGLGECGAGFACVVTGSGTQCVELCPLTGDDNCGPGFVCEPIDVEGIGGCL
;
A
#
# COMPACT_ATOMS: atom_id res chain seq x y z
N MET A 1 22.31 -43.82 36.78
CA MET A 1 22.59 -45.08 36.05
C MET A 1 21.29 -45.57 35.40
N ARG A 2 21.36 -45.92 34.09
CA ARG A 2 20.33 -46.56 33.22
C ARG A 2 19.15 -45.65 32.79
N ARG A 3 19.08 -45.19 31.52
CA ARG A 3 18.77 -45.89 30.23
C ARG A 3 17.31 -46.40 30.23
N CYS A 4 16.44 -46.23 29.24
CA CYS A 4 16.52 -46.05 27.79
C CYS A 4 15.17 -45.46 27.31
N PHE A 5 15.16 -44.53 26.34
CA PHE A 5 14.66 -44.76 24.97
C PHE A 5 13.30 -45.49 24.85
N SER A 6 12.25 -44.74 24.57
CA SER A 6 11.11 -45.22 23.78
C SER A 6 10.76 -44.18 22.72
N LEU A 7 11.43 -44.33 21.58
CA LEU A 7 10.88 -43.99 20.27
C LEU A 7 9.65 -44.88 20.04
N LEU A 8 8.50 -44.28 19.75
CA LEU A 8 7.43 -44.98 19.06
C LEU A 8 6.98 -44.12 17.87
N LEU A 9 7.40 -44.61 16.71
CA LEU A 9 6.98 -44.24 15.36
C LEU A 9 5.46 -44.06 15.29
N THR A 10 4.99 -42.86 14.93
CA THR A 10 3.67 -42.67 14.32
C THR A 10 3.82 -42.67 12.80
N LEU A 11 3.45 -43.81 12.22
CA LEU A 11 3.30 -44.06 10.79
C LEU A 11 1.93 -43.55 10.32
N LEU A 12 1.94 -42.96 9.12
CA LEU A 12 0.88 -42.95 8.09
C LEU A 12 -0.49 -42.33 8.39
N SER A 13 -0.73 -41.16 7.78
CA SER A 13 -1.97 -40.89 7.05
C SER A 13 -1.80 -39.71 6.09
N VAL A 14 -1.50 -40.03 4.82
CA VAL A 14 -1.63 -39.12 3.67
C VAL A 14 -3.06 -39.23 3.15
N PRO A 15 -3.79 -38.11 2.95
CA PRO A 15 -4.79 -38.02 1.91
C PRO A 15 -4.24 -37.21 0.73
N LEU A 16 -4.15 -37.93 -0.39
CA LEU A 16 -3.89 -37.43 -1.73
C LEU A 16 -5.15 -36.75 -2.28
N SER A 17 -4.95 -35.69 -3.06
CA SER A 17 -5.82 -35.24 -4.16
C SER A 17 -7.16 -34.58 -3.80
N GLY A 18 -7.13 -33.25 -3.68
CA GLY A 18 -8.22 -32.37 -4.08
C GLY A 18 -7.81 -31.55 -5.30
N LEU A 19 -8.04 -32.08 -6.51
CA LEU A 19 -7.98 -31.36 -7.77
C LEU A 19 -9.09 -30.29 -7.78
N GLY A 20 -8.76 -29.06 -7.37
CA GLY A 20 -9.60 -27.89 -7.58
C GLY A 20 -9.44 -27.39 -9.02
N LEU A 21 -10.31 -27.87 -9.91
CA LEU A 21 -10.50 -27.28 -11.23
C LEU A 21 -11.12 -25.88 -11.08
N ALA A 22 -10.34 -24.88 -11.48
CA ALA A 22 -10.68 -23.60 -12.10
C ALA A 22 -12.02 -22.91 -11.75
N ALA A 23 -11.90 -21.74 -11.13
CA ALA A 23 -12.74 -20.58 -11.47
C ALA A 23 -11.80 -19.36 -11.59
N GLY A 24 -11.13 -19.27 -12.74
CA GLY A 24 -10.46 -18.03 -13.11
C GLY A 24 -11.53 -16.96 -13.34
N CYS A 25 -11.39 -15.81 -12.70
CA CYS A 25 -12.07 -14.58 -13.11
C CYS A 25 -11.39 -14.03 -14.37
N GLY A 26 -11.31 -14.86 -15.41
CA GLY A 26 -11.00 -14.40 -16.75
C GLY A 26 -12.27 -13.80 -17.32
N HIS A 27 -12.41 -12.48 -17.23
CA HIS A 27 -13.42 -11.77 -18.01
C HIS A 27 -13.10 -12.00 -19.49
N THR A 28 -13.77 -12.97 -20.10
CA THR A 28 -13.83 -13.07 -21.55
C THR A 28 -14.64 -11.89 -22.05
N VAL A 29 -13.96 -10.87 -22.56
CA VAL A 29 -14.59 -9.87 -23.42
C VAL A 29 -15.01 -10.61 -24.68
N ILE A 30 -16.29 -10.92 -24.79
CA ILE A 30 -16.89 -11.36 -26.04
C ILE A 30 -16.94 -10.11 -26.91
N VAL A 31 -15.89 -9.92 -27.72
CA VAL A 31 -15.95 -9.03 -28.87
C VAL A 31 -16.66 -9.83 -29.95
N ASP A 32 -17.95 -9.58 -30.15
CA ASP A 32 -18.62 -9.97 -31.38
C ASP A 32 -18.00 -9.15 -32.51
N ASP A 33 -17.01 -9.73 -33.19
CA ASP A 33 -16.54 -9.23 -34.47
C ASP A 33 -16.57 -10.35 -35.50
N PRO A 34 -17.43 -10.24 -36.52
CA PRO A 34 -17.14 -10.85 -37.80
C PRO A 34 -16.55 -9.79 -38.74
N SER A 35 -15.22 -9.81 -38.83
CA SER A 35 -14.34 -9.31 -39.91
C SER A 35 -13.96 -7.82 -39.80
N ALA A 36 -12.69 -7.40 -39.81
CA ALA A 36 -11.42 -8.04 -40.12
C ALA A 36 -10.30 -7.02 -39.78
N ASP A 37 -9.07 -7.54 -39.75
CA ASP A 37 -7.80 -6.81 -39.87
C ASP A 37 -7.26 -6.08 -38.63
N GLY A 38 -6.54 -6.86 -37.82
CA GLY A 38 -5.09 -6.74 -37.69
C GLY A 38 -4.48 -5.41 -37.21
N GLY A 39 -3.66 -5.51 -36.17
CA GLY A 39 -2.47 -4.66 -36.03
C GLY A 39 -2.41 -3.85 -34.75
N GLY A 40 -1.68 -4.37 -33.76
CA GLY A 40 -1.11 -3.53 -32.71
C GLY A 40 -0.11 -2.54 -33.29
N GLY A 41 -0.04 -1.35 -32.69
CA GLY A 41 0.94 -0.33 -33.03
C GLY A 41 0.63 0.95 -32.27
N GLY A 42 1.28 1.12 -31.12
CA GLY A 42 1.28 2.41 -30.43
C GLY A 42 1.97 3.46 -31.27
N GLN A 43 1.35 4.64 -31.36
CA GLN A 43 2.05 5.85 -31.74
C GLN A 43 1.47 7.04 -30.99
N ALA A 44 2.28 7.55 -30.05
CA ALA A 44 2.12 8.88 -29.51
C ALA A 44 2.27 9.91 -30.64
N GLY A 45 1.36 10.89 -30.67
CA GLY A 45 1.51 12.12 -31.43
C GLY A 45 1.06 12.06 -32.90
N ALA A 46 -0.24 12.27 -33.13
CA ALA A 46 -0.73 12.89 -34.35
C ALA A 46 -1.89 13.84 -33.99
N PRO A 47 -1.96 15.06 -34.56
CA PRO A 47 -3.11 15.93 -34.37
C PRO A 47 -4.36 15.27 -34.99
N PRO A 48 -5.55 15.43 -34.40
CA PRO A 48 -6.76 14.81 -34.93
C PRO A 48 -7.07 15.30 -36.35
N ASP A 49 -7.27 14.34 -37.26
CA ASP A 49 -7.83 14.58 -38.60
C ASP A 49 -9.29 15.08 -38.43
N PRO A 50 -9.69 16.19 -39.08
CA PRO A 50 -11.05 16.73 -38.98
C PRO A 50 -12.14 15.87 -39.66
N SER A 51 -11.82 14.68 -40.17
CA SER A 51 -12.67 13.93 -41.09
C SER A 51 -13.13 12.56 -40.55
N GLY A 52 -13.59 12.50 -39.29
CA GLY A 52 -14.17 11.29 -38.69
C GLY A 52 -15.62 11.50 -38.26
N GLY A 53 -16.57 10.90 -38.98
CA GLY A 53 -18.01 11.03 -38.75
C GLY A 53 -18.43 10.66 -37.33
N GLY A 54 -18.99 11.64 -36.61
CA GLY A 54 -19.42 11.53 -35.23
C GLY A 54 -20.62 10.61 -35.02
N GLY A 55 -20.50 9.78 -33.99
CA GLY A 55 -21.65 9.16 -33.33
C GLY A 55 -22.54 10.24 -32.71
N ALA A 56 -23.85 10.05 -32.86
CA ALA A 56 -24.88 10.94 -32.37
C ALA A 56 -24.92 11.01 -30.83
N ASP A 57 -25.33 12.18 -30.33
CA ASP A 57 -25.86 12.46 -28.99
C ASP A 57 -24.88 12.78 -27.84
N ALA A 58 -23.90 13.65 -28.10
CA ALA A 58 -23.50 14.64 -27.10
C ALA A 58 -24.13 15.99 -27.52
N GLY A 59 -24.96 16.58 -26.66
CA GLY A 59 -25.68 17.83 -26.95
C GLY A 59 -24.77 18.92 -27.55
N THR A 60 -25.36 19.82 -28.34
CA THR A 60 -24.70 20.82 -29.21
C THR A 60 -23.86 21.88 -28.47
N LYS A 61 -23.61 21.71 -27.18
CA LYS A 61 -22.72 22.54 -26.39
C LYS A 61 -21.75 21.63 -25.63
N PRO A 62 -20.44 21.77 -25.83
CA PRO A 62 -19.48 21.28 -24.86
C PRO A 62 -19.94 21.75 -23.48
N LEU A 63 -19.94 20.86 -22.49
CA LEU A 63 -20.09 21.30 -21.11
C LEU A 63 -18.98 22.31 -20.84
N ASP A 64 -19.30 23.41 -20.17
CA ASP A 64 -18.27 24.37 -19.75
C ASP A 64 -17.20 23.59 -18.97
N GLU A 65 -15.94 23.78 -19.34
CA GLU A 65 -14.81 23.12 -18.69
C GLU A 65 -14.79 23.54 -17.22
N TYR A 66 -14.77 22.56 -16.32
CA TYR A 66 -14.69 22.82 -14.89
C TYR A 66 -13.38 23.57 -14.59
N VAL A 67 -13.50 24.80 -14.12
CA VAL A 67 -12.37 25.58 -13.63
C VAL A 67 -12.26 25.33 -12.14
N ASP A 68 -11.22 24.61 -11.73
CA ASP A 68 -10.90 24.42 -10.32
C ASP A 68 -10.57 25.80 -9.70
N PRO A 69 -11.32 26.27 -8.70
CA PRO A 69 -11.02 27.53 -8.02
C PRO A 69 -9.66 27.48 -7.30
N GLY A 70 -9.09 26.29 -7.12
CA GLY A 70 -7.84 26.05 -6.42
C GLY A 70 -8.00 26.23 -4.91
N CYS A 71 -6.99 25.76 -4.18
CA CYS A 71 -6.81 26.13 -2.79
C CYS A 71 -5.84 27.32 -2.69
N PRO A 72 -6.00 28.19 -1.68
CA PRO A 72 -4.95 29.15 -1.33
C PRO A 72 -3.67 28.41 -0.94
N ASP A 73 -2.53 29.11 -0.94
CA ASP A 73 -1.25 28.52 -0.53
C ASP A 73 -1.40 27.84 0.84
N ALA A 74 -1.17 26.53 0.87
CA ALA A 74 -1.22 25.74 2.09
C ALA A 74 -0.03 26.12 2.98
N PRO A 75 -0.24 26.39 4.29
CA PRO A 75 0.88 26.54 5.21
C PRO A 75 1.58 25.19 5.43
N PRO A 76 2.76 25.19 6.09
CA PRO A 76 3.49 23.95 6.37
C PRO A 76 2.65 22.94 7.16
N PRO A 77 2.84 21.62 6.96
CA PRO A 77 2.02 20.61 7.61
C PRO A 77 2.07 20.65 9.13
N ILE A 78 0.98 20.22 9.75
CA ILE A 78 0.83 20.17 11.20
C ILE A 78 1.44 18.86 11.70
N THR A 79 2.22 18.91 12.79
CA THR A 79 2.85 17.74 13.38
C THR A 79 2.41 17.50 14.83
N ASP A 80 2.19 16.22 15.20
CA ASP A 80 1.81 15.78 16.56
C ASP A 80 2.51 14.45 16.93
N PHE A 81 3.77 14.53 17.34
CA PHE A 81 4.56 13.37 17.76
C PHE A 81 4.56 13.21 19.29
N GLN A 82 3.82 12.21 19.78
CA GLN A 82 3.78 11.87 21.21
C GLN A 82 4.92 10.92 21.62
N CYS A 83 5.56 10.29 20.63
CA CYS A 83 6.66 9.35 20.79
C CYS A 83 7.57 9.39 19.54
N ASP A 84 8.76 8.80 19.64
CA ASP A 84 9.71 8.68 18.52
C ASP A 84 9.51 7.34 17.80
N PRO A 85 9.01 7.32 16.55
CA PRO A 85 8.75 6.10 15.81
C PRO A 85 10.02 5.35 15.39
N TYR A 86 11.19 6.00 15.39
CA TYR A 86 12.47 5.35 15.10
C TYR A 86 13.13 4.79 16.36
N ASN A 87 12.67 5.19 17.55
CA ASN A 87 13.19 4.73 18.83
C ASN A 87 12.10 4.11 19.71
N GLN A 88 11.76 2.87 19.38
CA GLN A 88 10.78 2.06 20.11
C GLN A 88 11.21 1.74 21.56
N ALA A 89 12.50 1.90 21.90
CA ALA A 89 13.05 1.65 23.23
C ALA A 89 13.17 2.91 24.10
N SER A 90 12.69 4.05 23.61
CA SER A 90 12.74 5.35 24.30
C SER A 90 11.99 5.39 25.64
N GLY A 91 11.04 4.47 25.85
CA GLY A 91 10.20 4.43 27.04
C GLY A 91 9.03 5.43 27.03
N PHE A 92 8.73 6.05 25.89
CA PHE A 92 7.55 6.91 25.74
C PHE A 92 6.23 6.13 25.76
N CYS A 93 6.22 4.92 25.22
CA CYS A 93 5.04 4.04 25.19
C CYS A 93 5.05 3.02 26.34
N ALA A 94 3.87 2.56 26.74
CA ALA A 94 3.74 1.59 27.84
C ALA A 94 4.28 0.20 27.43
N PRO A 95 4.58 -0.68 28.41
CA PRO A 95 5.00 -2.05 28.09
C PRO A 95 3.97 -2.79 27.22
N GLY A 96 4.41 -3.31 26.08
CA GLY A 96 3.54 -3.98 25.09
C GLY A 96 2.97 -3.06 24.01
N GLU A 97 3.27 -1.76 24.07
CA GLU A 97 2.92 -0.79 23.04
C GLU A 97 4.13 -0.47 22.13
N GLY A 98 3.82 -0.01 20.92
CA GLY A 98 4.76 0.58 19.99
C GLY A 98 4.37 2.03 19.68
N CYS A 99 5.34 2.80 19.19
CA CYS A 99 5.11 4.12 18.64
C CYS A 99 4.79 4.00 17.15
N PHE A 100 3.55 4.30 16.78
CA PHE A 100 3.05 4.17 15.41
C PHE A 100 2.78 5.53 14.81
N ILE A 101 3.20 5.69 13.55
CA ILE A 101 2.94 6.90 12.78
C ILE A 101 1.47 6.97 12.34
N PHE A 102 0.97 8.18 12.11
CA PHE A 102 -0.34 8.39 11.53
C PHE A 102 -0.37 9.60 10.60
N VAL A 103 -1.33 9.57 9.69
CA VAL A 103 -1.81 10.71 8.92
C VAL A 103 -3.27 10.91 9.27
N GLN A 104 -3.63 12.11 9.71
CA GLN A 104 -5.02 12.52 9.79
C GLN A 104 -5.30 13.44 8.61
N TYR A 105 -6.10 12.93 7.67
CA TYR A 105 -6.56 13.70 6.52
C TYR A 105 -7.65 14.70 6.93
N PRO A 106 -7.66 15.91 6.36
CA PRO A 106 -8.68 16.91 6.65
C PRO A 106 -10.04 16.52 6.06
N ASP A 107 -11.12 16.99 6.70
CA ASP A 107 -12.48 16.86 6.17
C ASP A 107 -12.78 17.91 5.08
N GLU A 108 -12.15 19.08 5.15
CA GLU A 108 -12.31 20.14 4.15
C GLU A 108 -11.36 19.98 2.94
N PRO A 109 -11.79 20.33 1.71
CA PRO A 109 -10.96 20.21 0.50
C PRO A 109 -9.63 20.98 0.53
N CYS A 110 -9.56 22.05 1.31
CA CYS A 110 -8.36 22.86 1.50
C CYS A 110 -7.86 22.81 2.96
N GLY A 111 -8.30 21.80 3.72
CA GLY A 111 -7.75 21.55 5.04
C GLY A 111 -6.33 21.03 4.96
N GLN A 112 -5.70 20.87 6.12
CA GLN A 112 -4.31 20.39 6.21
C GLN A 112 -4.27 19.01 6.83
N GLU A 113 -3.33 18.20 6.34
CA GLU A 113 -3.00 16.93 6.97
C GLU A 113 -2.26 17.15 8.28
N ILE A 114 -2.51 16.26 9.24
CA ILE A 114 -1.74 16.19 10.48
C ILE A 114 -0.93 14.91 10.47
N TYR A 115 0.39 15.06 10.55
CA TYR A 115 1.32 13.95 10.64
C TYR A 115 1.76 13.76 12.09
N GLY A 116 1.89 12.53 12.55
CA GLY A 116 2.32 12.33 13.92
C GLY A 116 2.66 10.91 14.27
N ALA A 117 2.86 10.68 15.56
CA ALA A 117 3.01 9.35 16.10
C ALA A 117 2.36 9.23 17.48
N PHE A 118 1.75 8.07 17.75
CA PHE A 118 1.06 7.77 19.00
C PHE A 118 1.38 6.37 19.50
N CYS A 119 1.20 6.15 20.80
CA CYS A 119 1.39 4.84 21.40
C CYS A 119 0.14 3.97 21.23
N ALA A 120 0.32 2.75 20.75
CA ALA A 120 -0.74 1.75 20.62
C ALA A 120 -0.20 0.34 20.89
N PRO A 121 -1.04 -0.64 21.21
CA PRO A 121 -0.61 -2.04 21.35
C PRO A 121 0.12 -2.52 20.09
N ALA A 122 1.30 -3.10 20.28
CA ALA A 122 2.10 -3.60 19.17
C ALA A 122 1.57 -4.95 18.67
N GLY A 123 1.45 -5.08 17.35
CA GLY A 123 1.14 -6.34 16.68
C GLY A 123 2.35 -7.28 16.64
N SER A 124 2.18 -8.40 15.92
CA SER A 124 3.25 -9.39 15.74
C SER A 124 3.85 -9.41 14.33
N GLY A 125 3.29 -8.65 13.38
CA GLY A 125 3.74 -8.62 11.99
C GLY A 125 5.12 -7.94 11.84
N GLY A 126 5.99 -8.52 11.01
CA GLY A 126 7.29 -7.97 10.65
C GLY A 126 7.38 -7.61 9.16
N GLN A 127 8.60 -7.30 8.70
CA GLN A 127 8.86 -6.88 7.31
C GLN A 127 8.22 -7.83 6.29
N GLY A 128 7.34 -7.29 5.45
CA GLY A 128 6.66 -8.00 4.36
C GLY A 128 5.44 -8.83 4.78
N ASP A 129 5.11 -8.90 6.08
CA ASP A 129 3.89 -9.58 6.53
C ASP A 129 2.64 -8.79 6.09
N PRO A 130 1.56 -9.47 5.66
CA PRO A 130 0.33 -8.79 5.26
C PRO A 130 -0.32 -8.10 6.47
N CYS A 131 -0.95 -6.95 6.23
CA CYS A 131 -1.62 -6.19 7.27
C CYS A 131 -2.90 -5.50 6.80
N GLY A 132 -3.89 -5.37 7.67
CA GLY A 132 -5.11 -4.58 7.48
C GLY A 132 -5.06 -3.19 8.11
N GLY A 133 -4.03 -2.90 8.90
CA GLY A 133 -3.83 -1.62 9.57
C GLY A 133 -2.68 -1.63 10.58
N LEU A 134 -2.50 -0.51 11.28
CA LEU A 134 -1.36 -0.25 12.17
C LEU A 134 -1.18 -1.31 13.29
N GLY A 135 -2.28 -1.76 13.90
CA GLY A 135 -2.23 -2.68 15.05
C GLY A 135 -1.83 -4.13 14.73
N GLU A 136 -1.67 -4.47 13.46
CA GLU A 136 -1.22 -5.81 13.04
C GLU A 136 0.31 -5.89 12.93
N CYS A 137 0.96 -4.74 12.70
CA CYS A 137 2.41 -4.63 12.61
C CYS A 137 3.05 -4.47 13.99
N GLY A 138 4.26 -4.99 14.13
CA GLY A 138 5.08 -4.80 15.32
C GLY A 138 5.52 -3.34 15.48
N ALA A 139 6.03 -3.03 16.67
CA ALA A 139 6.64 -1.74 16.95
C ALA A 139 7.80 -1.45 15.97
N GLY A 140 7.82 -0.24 15.41
CA GLY A 140 8.81 0.17 14.39
C GLY A 140 8.43 -0.19 12.95
N PHE A 141 7.24 -0.76 12.74
CA PHE A 141 6.71 -1.07 11.43
C PHE A 141 5.43 -0.27 11.14
N ALA A 142 5.23 0.12 9.88
CA ALA A 142 3.98 0.69 9.40
C ALA A 142 3.32 -0.25 8.39
N CYS A 143 1.98 -0.31 8.42
CA CYS A 143 1.21 -1.00 7.40
C CYS A 143 1.05 -0.08 6.18
N VAL A 144 1.74 -0.37 5.09
CA VAL A 144 1.73 0.46 3.88
C VAL A 144 1.12 -0.28 2.70
N VAL A 145 0.52 0.46 1.78
CA VAL A 145 0.00 -0.07 0.51
C VAL A 145 1.15 -0.15 -0.49
N THR A 146 1.33 -1.32 -1.11
CA THR A 146 2.35 -1.57 -2.14
C THR A 146 1.72 -2.17 -3.39
N GLY A 147 2.54 -2.35 -4.44
CA GLY A 147 2.09 -2.99 -5.68
C GLY A 147 1.63 -4.45 -5.52
N SER A 148 1.93 -5.11 -4.40
CA SER A 148 1.57 -6.51 -4.10
C SER A 148 0.49 -6.66 -3.03
N GLY A 149 -0.06 -5.57 -2.51
CA GLY A 149 -1.02 -5.56 -1.41
C GLY A 149 -0.57 -4.66 -0.26
N THR A 150 -1.16 -4.81 0.91
CA THR A 150 -0.73 -4.10 2.13
C THR A 150 0.24 -4.95 2.93
N GLN A 151 1.36 -4.36 3.37
CA GLN A 151 2.38 -5.08 4.13
C GLN A 151 3.01 -4.21 5.22
N CYS A 152 3.47 -4.85 6.29
CA CYS A 152 4.26 -4.23 7.34
C CYS A 152 5.66 -3.92 6.81
N VAL A 153 6.10 -2.67 6.91
CA VAL A 153 7.44 -2.22 6.50
C VAL A 153 8.14 -1.52 7.64
N GLU A 154 9.43 -1.80 7.80
CA GLU A 154 10.28 -1.15 8.77
C GLU A 154 10.40 0.34 8.44
N LEU A 155 10.27 1.20 9.45
CA LEU A 155 10.42 2.63 9.29
C LEU A 155 11.88 3.02 9.16
N CYS A 156 12.16 3.95 8.24
CA CYS A 156 13.50 4.47 8.00
C CYS A 156 13.50 5.99 7.89
N PRO A 157 14.58 6.66 8.33
CA PRO A 157 14.74 8.09 8.11
C PRO A 157 15.13 8.35 6.65
N LEU A 158 14.42 9.27 5.98
CA LEU A 158 14.72 9.64 4.58
C LEU A 158 16.05 10.39 4.40
N THR A 159 16.65 10.84 5.51
CA THR A 159 17.93 11.53 5.52
C THR A 159 18.89 10.85 6.48
N GLY A 160 20.14 10.66 6.05
CA GLY A 160 21.17 9.99 6.85
C GLY A 160 21.26 8.50 6.49
N ASP A 161 21.50 7.67 7.49
CA ASP A 161 21.58 6.23 7.33
C ASP A 161 20.16 5.64 7.38
N ASP A 162 19.74 5.01 6.28
CA ASP A 162 18.39 4.46 6.11
C ASP A 162 18.09 3.24 6.99
N ASN A 163 19.11 2.59 7.56
CA ASN A 163 19.00 1.40 8.42
C ASN A 163 18.23 0.22 7.81
N CYS A 164 17.89 0.28 6.53
CA CYS A 164 17.12 -0.76 5.88
C CYS A 164 17.94 -2.05 5.76
N GLY A 165 17.27 -3.19 5.99
CA GLY A 165 17.88 -4.50 5.80
C GLY A 165 18.38 -4.70 4.36
N PRO A 166 19.30 -5.65 4.12
CA PRO A 166 19.81 -5.92 2.78
C PRO A 166 18.69 -6.26 1.80
N GLY A 167 18.64 -5.52 0.68
CA GLY A 167 17.64 -5.72 -0.37
C GLY A 167 16.43 -4.80 -0.29
N PHE A 168 16.38 -3.90 0.70
CA PHE A 168 15.38 -2.85 0.80
C PHE A 168 15.99 -1.47 0.58
N VAL A 169 15.18 -0.54 0.09
CA VAL A 169 15.53 0.88 -0.06
C VAL A 169 14.58 1.71 0.78
N CYS A 170 15.10 2.75 1.45
CA CYS A 170 14.25 3.68 2.16
C CYS A 170 13.54 4.61 1.19
N GLU A 171 12.24 4.40 1.03
CA GLU A 171 11.38 5.20 0.16
C GLU A 171 10.37 5.99 0.99
N PRO A 172 10.03 7.22 0.58
CA PRO A 172 9.03 8.03 1.28
C PRO A 172 7.67 7.33 1.31
N ILE A 173 7.02 7.40 2.47
CA ILE A 173 5.65 6.91 2.68
C ILE A 173 4.70 8.09 2.94
N ASP A 174 3.41 7.82 3.17
CA ASP A 174 2.36 8.84 3.31
C ASP A 174 2.52 9.80 4.50
N VAL A 175 3.57 9.64 5.32
CA VAL A 175 3.89 10.55 6.43
C VAL A 175 5.12 11.37 6.06
N GLU A 176 4.97 12.69 6.03
CA GLU A 176 6.04 13.60 5.63
C GLU A 176 7.33 13.39 6.45
N GLY A 177 8.46 13.29 5.76
CA GLY A 177 9.77 13.12 6.38
C GLY A 177 10.07 11.70 6.90
N ILE A 178 9.14 10.76 6.71
CA ILE A 178 9.28 9.36 7.12
C ILE A 178 9.32 8.45 5.88
N GLY A 179 10.19 7.45 5.92
CA GLY A 179 10.27 6.42 4.91
C GLY A 179 9.91 5.03 5.45
N GLY A 180 9.70 4.11 4.51
CA GLY A 180 9.60 2.69 4.75
C GLY A 180 10.63 1.92 3.92
N CYS A 181 11.15 0.85 4.47
CA CYS A 181 12.05 -0.06 3.78
C CYS A 181 11.26 -0.96 2.81
N LEU A 182 11.38 -0.70 1.51
CA LEU A 182 10.63 -1.36 0.41
C LEU A 182 11.54 -2.12 -0.57
#